data_AF-A0A3R7Q7H3-F1
#
_entry.id   AF-A0A3R7Q7H3-F1
#
_cell.length_a   1.000
_cell.length_b   1.000
_cell.length_c   1.000
_cell.angle_alpha   90.00
_cell.angle_beta   90.00
_cell.angle_gamma   90.00
#
_symmetry.space_group_name_H-M   'P 1'
#
loop_
_entity.id
_entity.type
_entity.pdbx_description
1 polymer ?
#
loop_
_entity_poly.entity_id
_entity_poly.type
_entity_poly.pdbx_seq_one_letter_code
_entity_poly.pdbx_strand_id
1 'polypeptide(L)'
;MSEKIIAMAFMRLREAGKVSEIRWDDIVAHDPTGRLASLRGLARKEALESATRRCGIGRRPRTDIYDFLDVRTRRRTPSARK
;
A
#
# COMPACT_ATOMS: atom_id res chain seq x y z
N MET A 1 15.35 -0.94 -7.14
CA MET A 1 15.01 -2.33 -6.76
C MET A 1 13.94 -2.37 -5.67
N SER A 2 14.09 -1.62 -4.58
CA SER A 2 13.16 -1.61 -3.43
C SER A 2 11.72 -1.19 -3.76
N GLU A 3 11.51 -0.30 -4.73
CA GLU A 3 10.17 0.11 -5.18
C GLU A 3 9.31 -1.08 -5.64
N LYS A 4 9.87 -1.97 -6.47
CA LYS A 4 9.15 -3.16 -6.96
C LYS A 4 8.73 -4.07 -5.80
N ILE A 5 9.60 -4.20 -4.80
CA ILE A 5 9.34 -5.02 -3.62
C ILE A 5 8.21 -4.40 -2.78
N ILE A 6 8.22 -3.09 -2.58
CA ILE A 6 7.13 -2.37 -1.89
C ILE A 6 5.81 -2.51 -2.66
N ALA A 7 5.83 -2.40 -3.99
CA ALA A 7 4.63 -2.59 -4.80
C ALA A 7 4.05 -4.00 -4.66
N MET A 8 4.90 -5.04 -4.64
CA MET A 8 4.44 -6.41 -4.36
C MET A 8 3.85 -6.57 -2.96
N ALA A 9 4.48 -5.97 -1.94
CA ALA A 9 3.95 -5.99 -0.58
C ALA A 9 2.58 -5.30 -0.50
N PHE A 10 2.38 -4.19 -1.22
CA PHE A 10 1.07 -3.55 -1.33
C PHE A 10 0.04 -4.44 -2.01
N MET A 11 0.37 -5.11 -3.13
CA MET A 11 -0.56 -6.05 -3.76
C MET A 11 -0.99 -7.16 -2.80
N ARG A 12 -0.05 -7.72 -2.03
CA ARG A 12 -0.35 -8.75 -1.02
C ARG A 12 -1.19 -8.25 0.14
N LEU A 13 -0.95 -7.02 0.61
CA LEU A 13 -1.82 -6.38 1.60
C LEU A 13 -3.25 -6.25 1.08
N ARG A 14 -3.41 -5.86 -0.19
CA ARG A 14 -4.72 -5.79 -0.85
C ARG A 14 -5.39 -7.16 -0.96
N GLU A 15 -4.64 -8.19 -1.35
CA GLU A 15 -5.13 -9.58 -1.40
C GLU A 15 -5.55 -10.09 -0.02
N ALA A 16 -4.83 -9.70 1.03
CA ALA A 16 -5.18 -9.99 2.43
C ALA A 16 -6.35 -9.11 2.96
N GLY A 17 -6.90 -8.21 2.13
CA GLY A 17 -8.00 -7.32 2.50
C GLY A 17 -7.58 -6.09 3.32
N LYS A 18 -6.29 -5.92 3.61
CA LYS A 18 -5.76 -4.75 4.32
C LYS A 18 -5.56 -3.58 3.35
N VAL A 19 -6.59 -2.75 3.24
CA VAL A 19 -6.64 -1.64 2.27
C VAL A 19 -6.57 -0.24 2.89
N SER A 20 -6.58 -0.15 4.22
CA SER A 20 -6.52 1.10 4.98
C SER A 20 -5.68 0.95 6.24
N GLU A 21 -5.24 2.07 6.80
CA GLU A 21 -4.36 2.11 7.97
C GLU A 21 -3.09 1.23 7.81
N ILE A 22 -2.53 1.24 6.60
CA ILE A 22 -1.31 0.49 6.28
C ILE A 22 -0.13 1.25 6.87
N ARG A 23 0.67 0.56 7.68
CA ARG A 23 1.90 1.09 8.27
C ARG A 23 3.10 0.39 7.64
N TRP A 24 4.30 0.91 7.91
CA TRP A 24 5.53 0.29 7.43
C TRP A 24 5.68 -1.16 7.87
N ASP A 25 5.33 -1.48 9.11
CA ASP A 25 5.43 -2.85 9.63
C ASP A 25 4.53 -3.81 8.86
N ASP A 26 3.37 -3.35 8.38
CA ASP A 26 2.49 -4.14 7.51
C ASP A 26 3.13 -4.44 6.16
N ILE A 27 3.80 -3.45 5.58
CA ILE A 27 4.51 -3.57 4.30
C ILE A 27 5.67 -4.57 4.45
N VAL A 28 6.43 -4.48 5.55
CA VAL A 28 7.52 -5.42 5.84
C VAL A 28 6.99 -6.83 6.08
N ALA A 29 5.89 -6.98 6.82
CA ALA A 29 5.27 -8.29 7.07
C ALA A 29 4.80 -9.00 5.78
N HIS A 30 4.50 -8.24 4.72
CA HIS A 30 4.06 -8.77 3.43
C HIS A 30 5.15 -8.78 2.35
N ASP A 31 6.40 -8.44 2.71
CA ASP A 31 7.56 -8.51 1.82
C ASP A 31 8.00 -9.96 1.56
N PRO A 32 7.88 -10.51 0.33
CA PRO A 32 8.37 -11.85 0.01
C PRO A 32 9.87 -12.03 0.14
N THR A 33 10.64 -10.95 0.05
CA THR A 33 12.09 -10.99 -0.11
C THR A 33 12.85 -10.79 1.19
N GLY A 34 12.17 -10.30 2.24
CA GLY A 34 12.77 -9.89 3.52
C GLY A 34 13.71 -8.67 3.42
N ARG A 35 13.89 -8.09 2.24
CA ARG A 35 14.86 -7.02 1.99
C ARG A 35 14.39 -5.66 2.50
N LEU A 36 13.08 -5.44 2.62
CA LEU A 36 12.54 -4.18 3.12
C LEU A 36 12.90 -3.96 4.60
N ALA A 37 13.08 -5.03 5.37
CA ALA A 37 13.44 -4.93 6.78
C ALA A 37 14.75 -4.15 7.02
N SER A 38 15.65 -4.07 6.03
CA SER A 38 16.91 -3.31 6.12
C SER A 38 16.81 -1.87 5.60
N LEU A 39 15.70 -1.49 4.97
CA LEU A 39 15.54 -0.16 4.38
C LEU A 39 15.25 0.88 5.47
N ARG A 40 16.03 1.96 5.50
CA ARG A 40 15.97 3.01 6.55
C ARG A 40 16.15 4.40 5.95
N GLY A 41 15.78 5.41 6.74
CA GLY A 41 16.05 6.82 6.43
C GLY A 41 15.47 7.28 5.09
N LEU A 42 16.27 8.06 4.36
CA LEU A 42 15.87 8.66 3.09
C LEU A 42 15.51 7.62 2.02
N ALA A 43 16.28 6.54 1.91
CA ALA A 43 16.02 5.47 0.93
C ALA A 43 14.65 4.79 1.13
N ARG A 44 14.21 4.65 2.40
CA ARG A 44 12.85 4.18 2.70
C ARG A 44 11.80 5.16 2.22
N LYS A 45 11.99 6.45 2.51
CA LYS A 45 11.04 7.50 2.15
C LYS A 45 10.86 7.60 0.63
N GLU A 46 11.96 7.67 -0.12
CA GLU A 46 11.93 7.77 -1.59
C GLU A 46 11.29 6.55 -2.24
N ALA A 47 11.62 5.34 -1.76
CA ALA A 47 11.04 4.11 -2.27
C ALA A 47 9.52 4.02 -1.99
N LEU A 48 9.08 4.46 -0.81
CA LEU A 48 7.66 4.55 -0.46
C LEU A 48 6.92 5.58 -1.31
N GLU A 49 7.46 6.79 -1.46
CA GLU A 49 6.86 7.84 -2.29
C GLU A 49 6.72 7.40 -3.76
N SER A 50 7.75 6.75 -4.32
CA SER A 50 7.68 6.20 -5.68
C SER A 50 6.63 5.09 -5.80
N ALA A 51 6.63 4.12 -4.88
CA ALA A 51 5.72 2.98 -4.92
C ALA A 51 4.25 3.39 -4.70
N THR A 52 3.98 4.26 -3.74
CA THR A 52 2.63 4.75 -3.42
C THR A 52 1.99 5.48 -4.61
N ARG A 53 2.77 6.32 -5.31
CA ARG A 53 2.34 6.99 -6.54
C ARG A 53 1.92 6.01 -7.63
N ARG A 54 2.63 4.89 -7.79
CA ARG A 54 2.30 3.87 -8.81
C ARG A 54 1.13 2.98 -8.41
N CYS A 55 0.97 2.69 -7.13
CA CYS A 55 -0.04 1.74 -6.63
C CYS A 55 -1.40 2.39 -6.33
N GLY A 56 -1.57 3.70 -6.57
CA GLY A 56 -2.80 4.40 -6.22
C GLY A 56 -3.03 4.42 -4.71
N ILE A 57 -1.97 4.67 -3.94
CA ILE A 57 -2.00 4.70 -2.48
C ILE A 57 -1.72 6.12 -2.01
N GLY A 58 -2.57 6.61 -1.11
CA GLY A 58 -2.41 7.91 -0.47
C GLY A 58 -1.73 7.77 0.88
N ARG A 59 -0.86 8.72 1.22
CA ARG A 59 -0.39 8.89 2.60
C ARG A 59 -1.29 9.88 3.34
N ARG A 60 -1.72 9.55 4.56
CA ARG A 60 -2.48 10.47 5.40
C ARG A 60 -1.61 11.68 5.80
N PRO A 61 -2.17 12.90 5.82
CA PRO A 61 -1.42 14.11 6.17
C PRO A 61 -0.72 13.99 7.52
N ARG A 62 0.55 14.40 7.58
CA ARG A 62 1.37 14.44 8.81
C ARG A 62 1.55 13.08 9.54
N THR A 63 1.36 11.97 8.84
CA THR A 63 1.57 10.62 9.40
C THR A 63 2.29 9.72 8.39
N ASP A 64 2.75 8.55 8.85
CA ASP A 64 3.27 7.46 8.02
C ASP A 64 2.24 6.34 7.82
N ILE A 65 0.96 6.73 7.73
CA ILE A 65 -0.16 5.84 7.49
C ILE A 65 -0.58 5.98 6.02
N TYR A 66 -0.84 4.84 5.39
CA TYR A 66 -1.18 4.74 3.98
C TYR A 66 -2.56 4.07 3.80
N ASP A 67 -3.29 4.51 2.77
CA ASP A 67 -4.59 3.93 2.39
C ASP A 67 -4.65 3.79 0.87
N PHE A 68 -5.27 2.71 0.37
CA PHE A 68 -5.57 2.59 -1.05
C PHE A 68 -6.65 3.61 -1.45
N LEU A 69 -6.40 4.36 -2.52
CA LEU A 69 -7.33 5.38 -3.02
C LEU A 69 -8.55 4.79 -3.73
N ASP A 70 -8.43 3.55 -4.22
CA ASP A 70 -9.41 2.83 -5.04
C ASP A 70 -10.57 2.19 -4.23
N VAL A 71 -10.52 2.19 -2.89
CA VAL A 71 -11.49 1.43 -2.06
C VAL A 71 -12.91 2.03 -2.08
N ARG A 72 -13.11 3.21 -2.71
CA ARG A 72 -14.43 3.85 -2.83
C ARG A 72 -15.30 3.35 -4.00
N THR A 73 -14.87 2.38 -4.82
CA THR A 73 -15.63 1.92 -6.01
C THR A 73 -16.25 0.52 -5.89
N ARG A 74 -16.47 -0.01 -4.67
CA ARG A 74 -17.30 -1.23 -4.47
C ARG A 74 -18.44 -1.09 -3.46
N ARG A 75 -19.03 0.10 -3.34
CA ARG A 75 -20.40 0.24 -2.79
C ARG A 75 -21.25 1.06 -3.76
N ARG A 76 -22.33 0.42 -4.24
CA ARG A 76 -23.27 0.77 -5.34
C ARG A 76 -22.78 0.22 -6.68
N THR A 77 -23.31 -0.89 -7.19
CA THR A 77 -24.73 -1.29 -7.26
C THR A 77 -24.87 -2.81 -7.33
N PRO A 78 -26.02 -3.33 -6.87
CA PRO A 78 -26.80 -4.13 -7.81
C PRO A 78 -28.27 -3.67 -7.88
N SER A 79 -28.73 -3.56 -9.12
CA SER A 79 -30.07 -3.97 -9.58
C SER A 79 -31.30 -3.42 -8.85
N ALA A 80 -31.98 -2.47 -9.49
CA ALA A 80 -33.44 -2.46 -9.51
C ALA A 80 -33.88 -2.61 -10.99
N ARG A 81 -33.92 -3.86 -11.46
CA ARG A 81 -34.84 -4.27 -12.52
C ARG A 81 -36.22 -4.43 -11.88
N LYS A 82 -37.12 -3.50 -12.13
CA LYS A 82 -38.50 -3.70 -12.59
C LYS A 82 -39.25 -2.37 -12.56
#